data_AF-A0A2V5SIW5-F1
#
_entry.id   AF-A0A2V5SIW5-F1
#
_cell.length_a   1.000
_cell.length_b   1.000
_cell.length_c   1.000
_cell.angle_alpha   90.00
_cell.angle_beta   90.00
_cell.angle_gamma   90.00
#
_symmetry.space_group_name_H-M   'P 1'
#
loop_
_entity.id
_entity.type
_entity.pdbx_description
1 polymer ?
#
loop_
_entity_poly.entity_id
_entity_poly.type
_entity_poly.pdbx_seq_one_letter_code
_entity_poly.pdbx_strand_id
1 'polypeptide(L)'
;MEIVGCPRQTPMQKQRFVTAFHRNALRNTTIVFLISLLQTGPVRAAEAKIWEDFSGDKAFAHVQRLVDFGPRPAGSDALEKSRTYIEEQLRRYGWNTRRQAYTEDTPRGKTHFVNLIAQFGAQKKAASPVFLLCTHYDTKVFDTIRFVGANDGGSSTGLVLELARVIGQHPTLAGKVELVFFDGEEAFEQFSDTDGLYGSRYFARHLQGSGAKQFRGGLLFDMVGDRSLGITLPNDSPADMARDIFAAAEALKLRSYFTYLGRDLIDDHVPLNGIGIPTLDVIDFDYPWWHTADDTTDKVSGSSLQIVGSIALYYLSEIALK
;
A
#
# COMPACT_ATOMS: atom_id res chain seq x y z
N MET A 1 -54.54 40.02 44.79
CA MET A 1 -54.76 38.62 45.19
C MET A 1 -53.70 38.30 46.23
N GLU A 2 -53.82 38.65 47.52
CA GLU A 2 -54.92 38.40 48.48
C GLU A 2 -55.28 36.90 48.47
N ILE A 3 -55.21 36.09 49.55
CA ILE A 3 -55.69 36.24 50.95
C ILE A 3 -54.91 35.22 51.85
N VAL A 4 -54.31 35.58 53.01
CA VAL A 4 -54.74 35.41 54.44
C VAL A 4 -55.22 33.97 54.83
N GLY A 5 -54.91 33.30 55.95
CA GLY A 5 -54.29 33.67 57.24
C GLY A 5 -54.09 32.49 58.23
N CYS A 6 -53.61 32.85 59.44
CA CYS A 6 -53.28 32.07 60.66
C CYS A 6 -54.54 31.63 61.46
N PRO A 7 -54.53 31.16 62.75
CA PRO A 7 -53.47 30.63 63.66
C PRO A 7 -53.86 29.43 64.60
N ARG A 8 -52.82 28.84 65.25
CA ARG A 8 -52.67 28.30 66.64
C ARG A 8 -53.74 27.44 67.35
N GLN A 9 -53.27 26.36 68.01
CA GLN A 9 -53.54 26.02 69.44
C GLN A 9 -52.51 25.02 70.03
N THR A 10 -52.18 25.20 71.31
CA THR A 10 -51.28 24.45 72.24
C THR A 10 -52.13 23.57 73.21
N PRO A 11 -51.63 22.93 74.32
CA PRO A 11 -50.45 22.07 74.61
C PRO A 11 -50.82 20.81 75.47
N MET A 12 -49.82 20.17 76.13
CA MET A 12 -49.83 19.11 77.17
C MET A 12 -49.69 17.66 76.65
N GLN A 13 -48.99 16.70 77.29
CA GLN A 13 -48.72 16.48 78.72
C GLN A 13 -47.51 15.54 78.94
N LYS A 14 -46.96 15.61 80.17
CA LYS A 14 -45.84 14.89 80.80
C LYS A 14 -45.92 13.35 80.70
N GLN A 15 -44.76 12.67 80.71
CA GLN A 15 -44.37 11.76 81.81
C GLN A 15 -42.90 11.32 81.75
N ARG A 16 -42.27 11.31 82.94
CA ARG A 16 -40.92 10.81 83.26
C ARG A 16 -40.98 9.32 83.54
N PHE A 17 -39.93 8.55 83.19
CA PHE A 17 -39.37 7.45 84.01
C PHE A 17 -37.87 7.30 83.63
N VAL A 18 -36.94 7.69 84.51
CA VAL A 18 -36.16 6.86 85.47
C VAL A 18 -34.95 6.14 84.83
N THR A 19 -33.79 6.71 85.14
CA THR A 19 -32.44 6.15 85.40
C THR A 19 -32.10 4.71 85.01
N ALA A 20 -30.97 4.55 84.32
CA ALA A 20 -29.85 3.73 84.80
C ALA A 20 -28.52 4.11 84.11
N PHE A 21 -27.51 4.40 84.92
CA PHE A 21 -26.10 4.50 84.57
C PHE A 21 -25.60 3.17 84.00
N HIS A 22 -24.77 3.18 82.97
CA HIS A 22 -23.57 2.33 82.87
C HIS A 22 -22.53 2.93 81.90
N ARG A 23 -21.32 3.15 82.44
CA ARG A 23 -20.08 3.36 81.70
C ARG A 23 -19.82 2.13 80.82
N ASN A 24 -19.35 2.31 79.59
CA ASN A 24 -18.05 1.77 79.16
C ASN A 24 -17.69 2.04 77.69
N ALA A 25 -16.41 2.37 77.54
CA ALA A 25 -15.52 2.06 76.42
C ALA A 25 -15.79 2.69 75.05
N LEU A 26 -15.06 3.78 74.77
CA LEU A 26 -14.60 4.09 73.41
C LEU A 26 -13.78 2.92 72.86
N ARG A 27 -14.27 2.28 71.81
CA ARG A 27 -13.45 1.44 70.91
C ARG A 27 -13.14 2.27 69.67
N ASN A 28 -11.90 2.74 69.56
CA ASN A 28 -11.35 3.27 68.32
C ASN A 28 -11.12 2.10 67.36
N THR A 29 -11.99 1.93 66.37
CA THR A 29 -11.80 0.98 65.28
C THR A 29 -11.11 1.70 64.13
N THR A 30 -9.78 1.62 64.05
CA THR A 30 -9.03 2.06 62.88
C THR A 30 -9.22 1.03 61.77
N ILE A 31 -10.03 1.36 60.76
CA ILE A 31 -10.18 0.57 59.54
C ILE A 31 -9.02 0.94 58.61
N VAL A 32 -8.05 0.04 58.46
CA VAL A 32 -7.00 0.16 57.45
C VAL A 32 -7.55 -0.36 56.12
N PHE A 33 -7.89 0.54 55.21
CA PHE A 33 -8.14 0.19 53.81
C PHE A 33 -6.80 -0.09 53.13
N LEU A 34 -6.46 -1.36 52.93
CA LEU A 34 -5.42 -1.73 51.97
C LEU A 34 -5.96 -1.52 50.56
N ILE A 35 -5.64 -0.37 49.97
CA ILE A 35 -5.77 -0.17 48.52
C ILE A 35 -4.61 -0.93 47.88
N SER A 36 -4.89 -2.13 47.39
CA SER A 36 -3.98 -2.81 46.46
C SER A 36 -3.95 -1.99 45.17
N LEU A 37 -2.92 -1.15 44.98
CA LEU A 37 -2.59 -0.62 43.67
C LEU A 37 -2.21 -1.80 42.77
N LEU A 38 -3.18 -2.29 42.00
CA LEU A 38 -2.89 -3.00 40.77
C LEU A 38 -2.15 -2.01 39.87
N GLN A 39 -0.83 -2.09 39.86
CA GLN A 39 -0.02 -1.47 38.82
C GLN A 39 -0.37 -2.16 37.51
N THR A 40 -1.39 -1.65 36.82
CA THR A 40 -1.55 -1.90 35.39
C THR A 40 -0.39 -1.20 34.72
N GLY A 41 0.73 -1.91 34.53
CA GLY A 41 1.77 -1.46 33.62
C GLY A 41 1.14 -1.14 32.27
N PRO A 42 1.71 -0.20 31.49
CA PRO A 42 1.20 0.07 30.16
C PRO A 42 1.19 -1.25 29.40
N VAL A 43 -0.01 -1.72 29.02
CA VAL A 43 -0.13 -2.77 28.02
C VAL A 43 0.48 -2.14 26.78
N ARG A 44 1.71 -2.54 26.44
CA ARG A 44 2.32 -2.21 25.16
C ARG A 44 1.32 -2.73 24.13
N ALA A 45 0.59 -1.83 23.48
CA ALA A 45 -0.27 -2.20 22.37
C ALA A 45 0.61 -3.05 21.45
N ALA A 46 0.14 -4.26 21.10
CA ALA A 46 0.83 -5.07 20.11
C ALA A 46 1.04 -4.15 18.90
N GLU A 47 2.28 -4.09 18.42
CA GLU A 47 2.62 -3.27 17.26
C GLU A 47 1.69 -3.70 16.13
N ALA A 48 0.87 -2.77 15.64
CA ALA A 48 -0.12 -3.08 14.62
C ALA A 48 0.63 -3.62 13.40
N LYS A 49 0.22 -4.79 12.94
CA LYS A 49 0.84 -5.46 11.80
C LYS A 49 0.44 -4.72 10.55
N ILE A 50 1.38 -3.99 9.95
CA ILE A 50 1.11 -3.12 8.79
C ILE A 50 0.39 -3.82 7.64
N TRP A 51 0.64 -5.12 7.43
CA TRP A 51 -0.02 -5.90 6.38
C TRP A 51 -1.52 -6.16 6.64
N GLU A 52 -2.01 -6.01 7.88
CA GLU A 52 -3.43 -6.09 8.22
C GLU A 52 -4.19 -4.80 7.85
N ASP A 53 -3.49 -3.69 7.59
CA ASP A 53 -4.09 -2.40 7.21
C ASP A 53 -4.30 -2.23 5.69
N PHE A 54 -3.76 -3.15 4.88
CA PHE A 54 -4.00 -3.17 3.44
C PHE A 54 -5.45 -3.58 3.14
N SER A 55 -6.08 -2.89 2.18
CA SER A 55 -7.43 -3.20 1.73
C SER A 55 -7.46 -3.49 0.24
N GLY A 56 -7.68 -4.75 -0.09
CA GLY A 56 -7.90 -5.20 -1.46
C GLY A 56 -9.04 -4.47 -2.17
N ASP A 57 -10.11 -4.11 -1.45
CA ASP A 57 -11.23 -3.34 -2.00
C ASP A 57 -10.83 -1.91 -2.39
N LYS A 58 -9.96 -1.25 -1.61
CA LYS A 58 -9.45 0.07 -1.94
C LYS A 58 -8.49 0.01 -3.13
N ALA A 59 -7.62 -0.99 -3.18
CA ALA A 59 -6.78 -1.25 -4.34
C ALA A 59 -7.65 -1.47 -5.59
N PHE A 60 -8.69 -2.31 -5.50
CA PHE A 60 -9.62 -2.56 -6.59
C PHE A 60 -10.37 -1.29 -7.04
N ALA A 61 -10.75 -0.42 -6.11
CA ALA A 61 -11.38 0.86 -6.45
C ALA A 61 -10.44 1.78 -7.28
N HIS A 62 -9.13 1.73 -7.01
CA HIS A 62 -8.14 2.41 -7.85
C HIS A 62 -8.10 1.80 -9.27
N VAL A 63 -8.11 0.46 -9.40
CA VAL A 63 -8.16 -0.23 -10.70
C VAL A 63 -9.39 0.21 -11.50
N GLN A 64 -10.57 0.17 -10.87
CA GLN A 64 -11.82 0.58 -11.52
C GLN A 64 -11.73 2.03 -12.01
N ARG A 65 -11.18 2.93 -11.18
CA ARG A 65 -11.04 4.33 -11.56
C ARG A 65 -10.14 4.54 -12.78
N LEU A 66 -9.05 3.77 -12.90
CA LEU A 66 -8.15 3.81 -14.05
C LEU A 66 -8.85 3.28 -15.32
N VAL A 67 -9.58 2.18 -15.21
CA VAL A 67 -10.35 1.59 -16.31
C VAL A 67 -11.47 2.53 -16.79
N ASP A 68 -12.08 3.28 -15.89
CA ASP A 68 -13.12 4.27 -16.22
C ASP A 68 -12.59 5.42 -17.11
N PHE A 69 -11.27 5.68 -17.13
CA PHE A 69 -10.68 6.63 -18.08
C PHE A 69 -10.62 6.07 -19.51
N GLY A 70 -10.78 4.76 -19.68
CA GLY A 70 -10.61 4.03 -20.93
C GLY A 70 -9.19 3.50 -21.15
N PRO A 71 -8.86 3.04 -22.37
CA PRO A 71 -7.49 2.72 -22.76
C PRO A 71 -6.55 3.90 -22.49
N ARG A 72 -5.37 3.64 -21.92
CA ARG A 72 -4.40 4.65 -21.49
C ARG A 72 -3.06 4.47 -22.21
N PRO A 73 -2.99 4.40 -23.56
CA PRO A 73 -1.70 4.27 -24.23
C PRO A 73 -0.83 5.51 -24.01
N ALA A 74 0.49 5.33 -24.09
CA ALA A 74 1.47 6.39 -24.00
C ALA A 74 1.10 7.58 -24.93
N GLY A 75 1.21 8.80 -24.40
CA GLY A 75 0.82 10.03 -25.10
C GLY A 75 -0.68 10.36 -25.14
N SER A 76 -1.57 9.50 -24.63
CA SER A 76 -3.02 9.76 -24.66
C SER A 76 -3.54 10.68 -23.53
N ASP A 77 -4.68 11.33 -23.78
CA ASP A 77 -5.41 12.11 -22.77
C ASP A 77 -5.88 11.26 -21.58
N ALA A 78 -6.22 9.99 -21.81
CA ALA A 78 -6.64 9.07 -20.77
C ALA A 78 -5.48 8.71 -19.82
N LEU A 79 -4.27 8.55 -20.37
CA LEU A 79 -3.08 8.36 -19.55
C LEU A 79 -2.74 9.62 -18.75
N GLU A 80 -2.92 10.82 -19.31
CA GLU A 80 -2.73 12.07 -18.55
C GLU A 80 -3.74 12.24 -17.39
N LYS A 81 -5.00 11.86 -17.61
CA LYS A 81 -6.00 11.80 -16.52
C LYS A 81 -5.59 10.81 -15.44
N SER A 82 -5.00 9.69 -15.84
CA SER A 82 -4.49 8.66 -14.93
C SER A 82 -3.31 9.19 -14.11
N ARG A 83 -2.36 9.91 -14.72
CA ARG A 83 -1.27 10.57 -14.00
C ARG A 83 -1.78 11.54 -12.94
N THR A 84 -2.71 12.41 -13.35
CA THR A 84 -3.33 13.38 -12.44
C THR A 84 -4.00 12.67 -11.27
N TYR A 85 -4.73 11.58 -11.53
CA TYR A 85 -5.36 10.78 -10.49
C TYR A 85 -4.34 10.16 -9.52
N ILE A 86 -3.28 9.54 -10.05
CA ILE A 86 -2.21 8.92 -9.26
C ILE A 86 -1.55 9.98 -8.37
N GLU A 87 -1.13 11.11 -8.93
CA GLU A 87 -0.53 12.23 -8.18
C GLU A 87 -1.45 12.75 -7.07
N GLU A 88 -2.76 12.86 -7.34
CA GLU A 88 -3.73 13.29 -6.34
C GLU A 88 -3.88 12.30 -5.18
N GLN A 89 -3.93 10.99 -5.47
CA GLN A 89 -3.99 9.97 -4.42
C GLN A 89 -2.72 9.96 -3.59
N LEU A 90 -1.55 9.93 -4.24
CA LEU A 90 -0.24 9.96 -3.59
C LEU A 90 -0.07 11.18 -2.68
N ARG A 91 -0.48 12.37 -3.14
CA ARG A 91 -0.47 13.59 -2.32
C ARG A 91 -1.34 13.46 -1.07
N ARG A 92 -2.54 12.87 -1.17
CA ARG A 92 -3.42 12.62 -0.02
C ARG A 92 -2.78 11.67 0.99
N TYR A 93 -1.91 10.78 0.52
CA TYR A 93 -1.19 9.80 1.34
C TYR A 93 0.16 10.31 1.84
N GLY A 94 0.51 11.60 1.62
CA GLY A 94 1.74 12.22 2.14
C GLY A 94 2.97 12.10 1.23
N TRP A 95 2.78 11.64 0.00
CA TRP A 95 3.85 11.51 -0.99
C TRP A 95 3.95 12.74 -1.88
N ASN A 96 5.18 13.10 -2.26
CA ASN A 96 5.48 14.15 -3.22
C ASN A 96 5.91 13.49 -4.53
N THR A 97 5.11 13.69 -5.58
CA THR A 97 5.38 13.10 -6.90
C THR A 97 6.07 14.10 -7.80
N ARG A 98 7.14 13.65 -8.47
CA ARG A 98 7.75 14.35 -9.60
C ARG A 98 7.43 13.61 -10.89
N ARG A 99 7.16 14.39 -11.95
CA ARG A 99 7.07 13.88 -13.32
C ARG A 99 8.46 13.83 -13.94
N GLN A 100 8.87 12.69 -14.46
CA GLN A 100 10.06 12.53 -15.28
C GLN A 100 9.62 12.40 -16.74
N ALA A 101 9.55 13.54 -17.43
CA ALA A 101 9.03 13.65 -18.78
C ALA A 101 10.16 13.64 -19.83
N TYR A 102 9.94 12.96 -20.95
CA TYR A 102 10.87 12.90 -22.07
C TYR A 102 10.14 12.49 -23.37
N THR A 103 10.81 12.67 -24.50
CA THR A 103 10.31 12.25 -25.81
C THR A 103 11.30 11.28 -26.43
N GLU A 104 10.80 10.17 -26.97
CA GLU A 104 11.61 9.15 -27.65
C GLU A 104 10.91 8.71 -28.95
N ASP A 105 11.68 8.17 -29.88
CA ASP A 105 11.14 7.59 -31.12
C ASP A 105 10.54 6.21 -30.85
N THR A 106 9.39 5.93 -31.44
CA THR A 106 8.70 4.62 -31.38
C THR A 106 8.41 4.15 -32.81
N PRO A 107 8.05 2.87 -33.02
CA PRO A 107 7.60 2.40 -34.32
C PRO A 107 6.43 3.21 -34.90
N ARG A 108 5.59 3.80 -34.04
CA ARG A 108 4.43 4.62 -34.43
C ARG A 108 4.71 6.13 -34.41
N GLY A 109 5.98 6.54 -34.35
CA GLY A 109 6.42 7.94 -34.37
C GLY A 109 6.90 8.45 -33.00
N LYS A 110 7.18 9.76 -32.90
CA LYS A 110 7.64 10.36 -31.64
C LYS A 110 6.53 10.37 -30.60
N THR A 111 6.81 9.84 -29.42
CA THR A 111 5.88 9.81 -28.29
C THR A 111 6.48 10.52 -27.08
N HIS A 112 5.64 11.24 -26.33
CA HIS A 112 5.99 11.86 -25.06
C HIS A 112 5.59 10.95 -23.90
N PHE A 113 6.59 10.54 -23.13
CA PHE A 113 6.46 9.66 -21.97
C PHE A 113 6.67 10.44 -20.68
N VAL A 114 6.04 10.00 -19.59
CA VAL A 114 6.17 10.61 -18.27
C VAL A 114 6.17 9.53 -17.19
N ASN A 115 7.32 9.19 -16.62
CA ASN A 115 7.30 8.39 -15.39
C ASN A 115 6.83 9.26 -14.21
N LEU A 116 6.16 8.66 -13.23
CA LEU A 116 5.85 9.30 -11.95
C LEU A 116 6.73 8.71 -10.86
N ILE A 117 7.46 9.57 -10.14
CA ILE A 117 8.39 9.15 -9.11
C ILE A 117 8.01 9.86 -7.82
N ALA A 118 7.64 9.09 -6.80
CA ALA A 118 7.07 9.63 -5.57
C ALA A 118 7.91 9.26 -4.35
N GLN A 119 8.22 10.28 -3.54
CA GLN A 119 8.97 10.16 -2.29
C GLN A 119 8.15 10.71 -1.12
N PHE A 120 8.29 10.11 0.05
CA PHE A 120 7.52 10.51 1.22
C PHE A 120 8.12 11.73 1.95
N GLY A 121 7.29 12.72 2.28
CA GLY A 121 7.68 13.89 3.08
C GLY A 121 8.52 14.96 2.35
N ALA A 122 8.68 16.12 2.99
CA ALA A 122 9.42 17.26 2.43
C ALA A 122 10.94 17.15 2.71
N GLN A 123 11.73 17.11 1.65
CA GLN A 123 13.19 16.92 1.66
C GLN A 123 13.97 18.00 2.44
N LYS A 124 14.11 17.87 3.75
CA LYS A 124 15.17 18.58 4.50
C LYS A 124 16.01 17.72 5.43
N LYS A 125 15.51 16.56 5.90
CA LYS A 125 16.25 15.60 6.76
C LYS A 125 15.80 14.13 6.63
N ALA A 126 15.04 13.77 5.60
CA ALA A 126 14.62 12.38 5.41
C ALA A 126 15.80 11.52 4.95
N ALA A 127 15.86 10.26 5.41
CA ALA A 127 16.78 9.28 4.83
C ALA A 127 16.49 9.16 3.33
N SER A 128 17.52 9.00 2.51
CA SER A 128 17.32 8.71 1.09
C SER A 128 16.60 7.36 0.96
N PRO A 129 15.62 7.22 0.04
CA PRO A 129 14.92 5.96 -0.15
C PRO A 129 15.92 4.86 -0.58
N VAL A 130 15.78 3.67 -0.03
CA VAL A 130 16.69 2.53 -0.28
C VAL A 130 15.99 1.37 -0.98
N PHE A 131 14.69 1.50 -1.27
CA PHE A 131 13.88 0.45 -1.88
C PHE A 131 12.88 1.01 -2.88
N LEU A 132 12.70 0.33 -4.00
CA LEU A 132 11.75 0.72 -5.05
C LEU A 132 10.47 -0.12 -4.97
N LEU A 133 9.30 0.52 -5.17
CA LEU A 133 8.06 -0.16 -5.52
C LEU A 133 7.62 0.35 -6.89
N CYS A 134 7.55 -0.56 -7.85
CA CYS A 134 7.42 -0.27 -9.26
C CYS A 134 6.14 -0.87 -9.85
N THR A 135 5.62 -0.23 -10.88
CA THR A 135 4.46 -0.66 -11.69
C THR A 135 4.49 0.13 -12.99
N HIS A 136 3.97 -0.41 -14.08
CA HIS A 136 3.59 0.40 -15.23
C HIS A 136 2.11 0.78 -15.16
N TYR A 137 1.73 1.89 -15.79
CA TYR A 137 0.35 2.41 -15.70
C TYR A 137 -0.25 2.80 -17.06
N ASP A 138 0.52 2.66 -18.13
CA ASP A 138 0.03 2.71 -19.50
C ASP A 138 -0.72 1.42 -19.88
N THR A 139 -1.24 1.38 -21.10
CA THR A 139 -1.88 0.20 -21.67
C THR A 139 -1.41 0.01 -23.09
N LYS A 140 -1.25 -1.23 -23.55
CA LYS A 140 -0.95 -1.53 -24.93
C LYS A 140 -1.88 -0.86 -25.94
N VAL A 141 -1.30 -0.42 -27.05
CA VAL A 141 -2.05 0.02 -28.22
C VAL A 141 -2.44 -1.19 -29.07
N PHE A 142 -3.72 -1.32 -29.37
CA PHE A 142 -4.23 -2.26 -30.36
C PHE A 142 -5.09 -1.54 -31.39
N ASP A 143 -4.97 -1.93 -32.66
CA ASP A 143 -5.75 -1.34 -33.75
C ASP A 143 -7.17 -1.92 -33.85
N THR A 144 -7.38 -3.13 -33.34
CA THR A 144 -8.61 -3.92 -33.56
C THR A 144 -9.44 -4.16 -32.30
N ILE A 145 -8.88 -3.93 -31.12
CA ILE A 145 -9.56 -4.15 -29.84
C ILE A 145 -9.48 -2.93 -28.95
N ARG A 146 -10.52 -2.75 -28.14
CA ARG A 146 -10.52 -1.76 -27.07
C ARG A 146 -9.94 -2.40 -25.81
N PHE A 147 -8.64 -2.26 -25.61
CA PHE A 147 -7.92 -2.80 -24.47
C PHE A 147 -7.88 -1.79 -23.31
N VAL A 148 -8.41 -2.14 -22.14
CA VAL A 148 -8.41 -1.24 -20.97
C VAL A 148 -7.34 -1.55 -19.94
N GLY A 149 -6.65 -2.69 -20.06
CA GLY A 149 -5.61 -3.12 -19.13
C GLY A 149 -6.10 -3.09 -17.70
N ALA A 150 -7.10 -3.91 -17.37
CA ALA A 150 -7.63 -3.95 -16.00
C ALA A 150 -6.65 -4.68 -15.08
N ASN A 151 -6.12 -5.82 -15.53
CA ASN A 151 -5.06 -6.51 -14.84
C ASN A 151 -3.69 -5.97 -15.26
N ASP A 152 -3.48 -5.83 -16.56
CA ASP A 152 -2.25 -5.36 -17.20
C ASP A 152 -2.10 -3.84 -17.04
N GLY A 153 -1.17 -3.41 -16.17
CA GLY A 153 -0.98 -2.03 -15.69
C GLY A 153 -2.03 -1.52 -14.69
N GLY A 154 -3.30 -1.90 -14.84
CA GLY A 154 -4.37 -1.44 -13.95
C GLY A 154 -4.24 -1.97 -12.52
N SER A 155 -4.04 -3.28 -12.37
CA SER A 155 -4.05 -3.98 -11.07
C SER A 155 -2.85 -3.60 -10.20
N SER A 156 -1.66 -3.56 -10.80
CA SER A 156 -0.42 -3.21 -10.15
C SER A 156 -0.40 -1.73 -9.76
N THR A 157 -0.91 -0.83 -10.60
CA THR A 157 -1.07 0.58 -10.24
C THR A 157 -2.02 0.75 -9.04
N GLY A 158 -3.16 0.04 -9.04
CA GLY A 158 -4.10 0.07 -7.93
C GLY A 158 -3.52 -0.49 -6.63
N LEU A 159 -2.73 -1.56 -6.72
CA LEU A 159 -2.00 -2.14 -5.61
C LEU A 159 -0.97 -1.16 -5.02
N VAL A 160 -0.11 -0.55 -5.86
CA VAL A 160 0.92 0.40 -5.41
C VAL A 160 0.29 1.65 -4.77
N LEU A 161 -0.85 2.14 -5.27
CA LEU A 161 -1.58 3.24 -4.62
C LEU A 161 -2.08 2.89 -3.22
N GLU A 162 -2.58 1.67 -3.00
CA GLU A 162 -3.01 1.23 -1.67
C GLU A 162 -1.81 0.93 -0.76
N LEU A 163 -0.72 0.38 -1.28
CA LEU A 163 0.56 0.27 -0.55
C LEU A 163 1.02 1.66 -0.09
N ALA A 164 0.97 2.67 -0.97
CA ALA A 164 1.33 4.04 -0.64
C ALA A 164 0.47 4.62 0.50
N ARG A 165 -0.83 4.31 0.52
CA ARG A 165 -1.73 4.72 1.62
C ARG A 165 -1.31 4.11 2.94
N VAL A 166 -1.03 2.81 2.96
CA VAL A 166 -0.68 2.09 4.20
C VAL A 166 0.71 2.50 4.68
N ILE A 167 1.72 2.43 3.80
CA ILE A 167 3.10 2.81 4.12
C ILE A 167 3.18 4.26 4.59
N GLY A 168 2.40 5.18 4.00
CA GLY A 168 2.36 6.59 4.38
C GLY A 168 1.90 6.84 5.84
N GLN A 169 1.25 5.88 6.49
CA GLN A 169 0.91 5.94 7.92
C GLN A 169 2.10 5.59 8.83
N HIS A 170 3.20 5.10 8.26
CA HIS A 170 4.44 4.73 8.93
C HIS A 170 5.63 5.55 8.37
N PRO A 171 5.80 6.83 8.76
CA PRO A 171 6.79 7.73 8.17
C PRO A 171 8.23 7.20 8.10
N THR A 172 8.65 6.41 9.09
CA THR A 172 9.99 5.78 9.11
C THR A 172 10.16 4.74 8.01
N LEU A 173 9.12 3.93 7.72
CA LEU A 173 9.13 3.00 6.61
C LEU A 173 8.96 3.74 5.28
N ALA A 174 8.04 4.70 5.22
CA ALA A 174 7.78 5.49 4.02
C ALA A 174 9.01 6.25 3.51
N GLY A 175 9.82 6.81 4.41
CA GLY A 175 11.08 7.46 4.04
C GLY A 175 12.15 6.53 3.45
N LYS A 176 12.00 5.19 3.59
CA LYS A 176 12.90 4.20 2.99
C LYS A 176 12.46 3.76 1.60
N VAL A 177 11.28 4.16 1.13
CA VAL A 177 10.66 3.68 -0.11
C VAL A 177 10.53 4.82 -1.12
N GLU A 178 10.79 4.53 -2.39
CA GLU A 178 10.42 5.36 -3.53
C GLU A 178 9.46 4.58 -4.42
N LEU A 179 8.36 5.22 -4.80
CA LEU A 179 7.36 4.65 -5.69
C LEU A 179 7.65 5.12 -7.11
N VAL A 180 7.61 4.21 -8.08
CA VAL A 180 7.85 4.54 -9.49
C VAL A 180 6.75 3.94 -10.35
N PHE A 181 6.04 4.79 -11.07
CA PHE A 181 5.03 4.40 -12.05
C PHE A 181 5.63 4.66 -13.44
N PHE A 182 5.95 3.60 -14.16
CA PHE A 182 6.56 3.64 -15.49
C PHE A 182 5.52 3.88 -16.58
N ASP A 183 5.89 4.70 -17.55
CA ASP A 183 5.10 4.98 -18.75
C ASP A 183 5.79 4.37 -19.97
N GLY A 184 5.02 3.69 -20.80
CA GLY A 184 5.52 3.03 -21.99
C GLY A 184 6.29 1.76 -21.65
N GLU A 185 5.82 0.98 -20.68
CA GLU A 185 6.26 -0.41 -20.56
C GLU A 185 5.89 -1.15 -21.86
N GLU A 186 4.68 -0.90 -22.34
CA GLU A 186 4.10 -1.64 -23.44
C GLU A 186 4.77 -1.30 -24.78
N ALA A 187 5.03 -2.35 -25.57
CA ALA A 187 5.49 -2.18 -26.94
C ALA A 187 4.37 -1.62 -27.85
N PHE A 188 4.72 -0.70 -28.75
CA PHE A 188 3.80 -0.15 -29.76
C PHE A 188 3.50 -1.14 -30.88
N GLU A 189 4.45 -2.04 -31.18
CA GLU A 189 4.28 -3.14 -32.11
C GLU A 189 4.66 -4.46 -31.44
N GLN A 190 5.94 -4.66 -31.14
CA GLN A 190 6.47 -5.89 -30.57
C GLN A 190 7.68 -5.61 -29.68
N PHE A 191 7.73 -6.23 -28.51
CA PHE A 191 8.85 -6.10 -27.59
C PHE A 191 10.19 -6.38 -28.28
N SER A 192 11.10 -5.43 -28.12
CA SER A 192 12.46 -5.48 -28.65
C SER A 192 13.39 -4.58 -27.83
N ASP A 193 14.66 -4.52 -28.20
CA ASP A 193 15.65 -3.62 -27.58
C ASP A 193 15.27 -2.12 -27.69
N THR A 194 14.32 -1.77 -28.56
CA THR A 194 13.91 -0.38 -28.85
C THR A 194 12.41 -0.14 -28.83
N ASP A 195 11.59 -1.17 -28.61
CA ASP A 195 10.13 -1.07 -28.50
C ASP A 195 9.65 -1.77 -27.24
N GLY A 196 9.06 -1.00 -26.32
CA GLY A 196 8.72 -1.38 -24.94
C GLY A 196 9.76 -0.93 -23.91
N LEU A 197 9.39 -1.02 -22.63
CA LEU A 197 10.16 -0.65 -21.44
C LEU A 197 10.75 0.78 -21.51
N TYR A 198 10.10 1.69 -22.23
CA TYR A 198 10.59 3.06 -22.45
C TYR A 198 10.83 3.74 -21.10
N GLY A 199 9.84 3.64 -20.21
CA GLY A 199 9.84 4.24 -18.88
C GLY A 199 11.00 3.77 -18.01
N SER A 200 11.09 2.46 -17.79
CA SER A 200 12.12 1.87 -16.95
C SER A 200 13.52 1.99 -17.55
N ARG A 201 13.69 1.86 -18.87
CA ARG A 201 14.97 2.12 -19.55
C ARG A 201 15.42 3.55 -19.35
N TYR A 202 14.52 4.53 -19.50
CA TYR A 202 14.85 5.94 -19.26
C TYR A 202 15.20 6.18 -17.80
N PHE A 203 14.41 5.67 -16.85
CA PHE A 203 14.66 5.79 -15.43
C PHE A 203 16.03 5.19 -15.03
N ALA A 204 16.33 3.98 -15.50
CA ALA A 204 17.59 3.29 -15.24
C ALA A 204 18.79 4.10 -15.75
N ARG A 205 18.73 4.64 -16.99
CA ARG A 205 19.78 5.50 -17.54
C ARG A 205 20.06 6.73 -16.65
N HIS A 206 19.03 7.29 -16.01
CA HIS A 206 19.17 8.47 -15.14
C HIS A 206 19.68 8.14 -13.72
N LEU A 207 19.65 6.87 -13.31
CA LEU A 207 20.18 6.40 -12.03
C LEU A 207 21.58 5.78 -12.11
N GLN A 208 22.15 5.64 -13.31
CA GLN A 208 23.46 5.02 -13.50
C GLN A 208 24.56 5.64 -12.61
N GLY A 209 25.53 4.82 -12.20
CA GLY A 209 26.64 5.23 -11.34
C GLY A 209 26.32 5.13 -9.86
N SER A 210 26.52 6.21 -9.09
CA SER A 210 26.29 6.21 -7.65
C SER A 210 24.82 6.19 -7.25
N GLY A 211 23.90 6.59 -8.14
CA GLY A 211 22.46 6.60 -7.89
C GLY A 211 21.90 5.20 -7.65
N ALA A 212 22.27 4.23 -8.50
CA ALA A 212 21.84 2.83 -8.38
C ALA A 212 22.25 2.20 -7.03
N LYS A 213 23.45 2.51 -6.53
CA LYS A 213 23.98 1.96 -5.27
C LYS A 213 23.20 2.39 -4.02
N GLN A 214 22.32 3.40 -4.14
CA GLN A 214 21.44 3.80 -3.06
C GLN A 214 20.38 2.73 -2.77
N PHE A 215 19.92 2.02 -3.80
CA PHE A 215 18.85 1.05 -3.70
C PHE A 215 19.40 -0.34 -3.38
N ARG A 216 18.86 -0.96 -2.34
CA ARG A 216 19.20 -2.31 -1.90
C ARG A 216 18.27 -3.37 -2.48
N GLY A 217 17.16 -2.94 -3.09
CA GLY A 217 16.11 -3.80 -3.61
C GLY A 217 14.99 -3.02 -4.29
N GLY A 218 14.20 -3.72 -5.09
CA GLY A 218 12.94 -3.25 -5.64
C GLY A 218 11.93 -4.39 -5.83
N LEU A 219 10.65 -4.07 -5.75
CA LEU A 219 9.58 -4.94 -6.24
C LEU A 219 8.93 -4.28 -7.45
N LEU A 220 8.90 -4.97 -8.57
CA LEU A 220 8.00 -4.67 -9.68
C LEU A 220 6.72 -5.50 -9.48
N PHE A 221 5.58 -4.86 -9.66
CA PHE A 221 4.30 -5.54 -9.72
C PHE A 221 3.74 -5.40 -11.12
N ASP A 222 3.32 -6.53 -11.70
CA ASP A 222 2.57 -6.57 -12.95
C ASP A 222 1.49 -7.65 -12.92
N MET A 223 0.34 -7.40 -13.53
CA MET A 223 -0.77 -8.36 -13.66
C MET A 223 -1.19 -9.08 -12.35
N VAL A 224 -1.12 -8.39 -11.20
CA VAL A 224 -1.29 -8.97 -9.85
C VAL A 224 -2.75 -9.09 -9.36
N GLY A 225 -3.72 -8.89 -10.24
CA GLY A 225 -5.13 -8.74 -9.91
C GLY A 225 -6.03 -9.92 -10.26
N ASP A 226 -5.55 -10.94 -10.98
CA ASP A 226 -6.40 -12.03 -11.49
C ASP A 226 -7.23 -12.69 -10.38
N ARG A 227 -8.52 -12.92 -10.66
CA ARG A 227 -9.43 -13.69 -9.80
C ARG A 227 -8.91 -15.10 -9.52
N SER A 228 -8.21 -15.71 -10.46
CA SER A 228 -7.63 -17.05 -10.33
C SER A 228 -6.13 -16.99 -10.01
N LEU A 229 -5.76 -16.05 -9.13
CA LEU A 229 -4.40 -15.64 -8.83
C LEU A 229 -3.38 -16.79 -8.75
N GLY A 230 -2.36 -16.71 -9.58
CA GLY A 230 -1.17 -17.55 -9.59
C GLY A 230 0.08 -16.72 -9.79
N ILE A 231 0.55 -16.03 -8.75
CA ILE A 231 1.77 -15.24 -8.84
C ILE A 231 2.97 -16.15 -9.13
N THR A 232 3.74 -15.74 -10.12
CA THR A 232 4.98 -16.37 -10.55
C THR A 232 6.14 -15.39 -10.37
N LEU A 233 7.30 -15.91 -9.93
CA LEU A 233 8.53 -15.14 -9.83
C LEU A 233 9.48 -15.59 -10.96
N PRO A 234 9.86 -14.72 -11.91
CA PRO A 234 10.78 -15.04 -13.00
C PRO A 234 12.16 -15.52 -12.51
N ASN A 235 12.84 -16.36 -13.30
CA ASN A 235 14.15 -16.93 -12.94
C ASN A 235 15.28 -15.87 -12.86
N ASP A 236 15.15 -14.80 -13.62
CA ASP A 236 16.08 -13.66 -13.65
C ASP A 236 15.86 -12.68 -12.48
N SER A 237 14.88 -12.96 -11.62
CA SER A 237 14.71 -12.23 -10.37
C SER A 237 15.79 -12.56 -9.33
N PRO A 238 16.18 -11.60 -8.45
CA PRO A 238 17.17 -11.84 -7.41
C PRO A 238 16.75 -12.97 -6.46
N ALA A 239 17.52 -14.07 -6.44
CA ALA A 239 17.17 -15.31 -5.74
C ALA A 239 16.91 -15.13 -4.23
N ASP A 240 17.68 -14.26 -3.57
CA ASP A 240 17.48 -13.93 -2.15
C ASP A 240 16.12 -13.26 -1.90
N MET A 241 15.74 -12.32 -2.77
CA MET A 241 14.45 -11.62 -2.66
C MET A 241 13.29 -12.57 -2.96
N ALA A 242 13.42 -13.43 -3.97
CA ALA A 242 12.41 -14.43 -4.28
C ALA A 242 12.19 -15.39 -3.09
N ARG A 243 13.27 -15.90 -2.48
CA ARG A 243 13.19 -16.72 -1.25
C ARG A 243 12.47 -15.98 -0.14
N ASP A 244 12.80 -14.71 0.07
CA ASP A 244 12.25 -13.91 1.16
C ASP A 244 10.76 -13.59 0.94
N ILE A 245 10.31 -13.39 -0.31
CA ILE A 245 8.88 -13.29 -0.66
C ILE A 245 8.15 -14.61 -0.38
N PHE A 246 8.73 -15.76 -0.71
CA PHE A 246 8.12 -17.04 -0.33
C PHE A 246 8.03 -17.23 1.18
N ALA A 247 9.04 -16.77 1.94
CA ALA A 247 9.01 -16.79 3.39
C ALA A 247 7.90 -15.86 3.95
N ALA A 248 7.72 -14.68 3.37
CA ALA A 248 6.61 -13.78 3.70
C ALA A 248 5.24 -14.43 3.40
N ALA A 249 5.09 -15.05 2.22
CA ALA A 249 3.88 -15.77 1.85
C ALA A 249 3.58 -16.95 2.79
N GLU A 250 4.60 -17.71 3.21
CA GLU A 250 4.46 -18.80 4.18
C GLU A 250 4.05 -18.28 5.56
N ALA A 251 4.67 -17.20 6.04
CA ALA A 251 4.33 -16.57 7.32
C ALA A 251 2.86 -16.12 7.39
N LEU A 252 2.31 -15.68 6.26
CA LEU A 252 0.91 -15.30 6.13
C LEU A 252 -0.02 -16.46 5.74
N LYS A 253 0.50 -17.68 5.55
CA LYS A 253 -0.24 -18.87 5.09
C LYS A 253 -0.88 -18.69 3.71
N LEU A 254 -0.21 -17.94 2.85
CA LEU A 254 -0.62 -17.60 1.47
C LEU A 254 0.35 -18.17 0.42
N ARG A 255 1.29 -19.05 0.83
CA ARG A 255 2.31 -19.65 -0.03
C ARG A 255 1.75 -20.37 -1.26
N SER A 256 0.52 -20.87 -1.21
CA SER A 256 -0.14 -21.57 -2.32
C SER A 256 -0.39 -20.69 -3.55
N TYR A 257 -0.42 -19.37 -3.41
CA TYR A 257 -0.64 -18.42 -4.51
C TYR A 257 0.65 -18.02 -5.24
N PHE A 258 1.81 -18.49 -4.79
CA PHE A 258 3.11 -18.07 -5.31
C PHE A 258 3.89 -19.27 -5.83
N THR A 259 4.52 -19.17 -6.99
CA THR A 259 5.43 -20.18 -7.53
C THR A 259 6.56 -19.53 -8.31
N TYR A 260 7.54 -20.32 -8.77
CA TYR A 260 8.53 -19.84 -9.75
C TYR A 260 7.96 -19.97 -11.16
N LEU A 261 8.26 -19.02 -12.04
CA LEU A 261 7.87 -19.06 -13.47
C LEU A 261 8.72 -20.06 -14.27
N GLY A 262 9.89 -20.47 -13.75
CA GLY A 262 10.77 -21.46 -14.38
C GLY A 262 11.48 -20.99 -15.65
N ARG A 263 11.26 -19.74 -16.07
CA ARG A 263 11.92 -19.05 -17.18
C ARG A 263 12.15 -17.58 -16.83
N ASP A 264 13.03 -16.94 -17.59
CA ASP A 264 13.27 -15.49 -17.51
C ASP A 264 12.08 -14.74 -18.14
N LEU A 265 11.85 -13.51 -17.70
CA LEU A 265 10.83 -12.63 -18.25
C LEU A 265 11.41 -11.25 -18.54
N ILE A 266 11.07 -10.68 -19.70
CA ILE A 266 11.42 -9.30 -20.03
C ILE A 266 10.29 -8.41 -19.52
N ASP A 267 10.60 -7.55 -18.56
CA ASP A 267 9.71 -6.55 -17.98
C ASP A 267 10.57 -5.40 -17.37
N ASP A 268 9.95 -4.38 -16.77
CA ASP A 268 10.54 -3.16 -16.23
C ASP A 268 11.61 -3.39 -15.16
N HIS A 269 11.72 -4.59 -14.58
CA HIS A 269 12.78 -4.96 -13.64
C HIS A 269 14.11 -5.19 -14.35
N VAL A 270 14.10 -5.59 -15.63
CA VAL A 270 15.31 -5.92 -16.39
C VAL A 270 16.24 -4.71 -16.52
N PRO A 271 15.78 -3.51 -16.92
CA PRO A 271 16.65 -2.33 -16.96
C PRO A 271 17.23 -1.94 -15.59
N LEU A 272 16.47 -2.16 -14.50
CA LEU A 272 16.90 -1.87 -13.13
C LEU A 272 17.99 -2.85 -12.67
N ASN A 273 17.77 -4.14 -12.91
CA ASN A 273 18.76 -5.19 -12.67
C ASN A 273 20.05 -4.92 -13.46
N GLY A 274 19.93 -4.47 -14.71
CA GLY A 274 21.06 -4.13 -15.58
C GLY A 274 21.96 -2.99 -15.06
N ILE A 275 21.44 -2.10 -14.21
CA ILE A 275 22.23 -1.04 -13.55
C ILE A 275 22.63 -1.39 -12.11
N GLY A 276 22.33 -2.61 -11.65
CA GLY A 276 22.71 -3.12 -10.34
C GLY A 276 21.71 -2.84 -9.21
N ILE A 277 20.45 -2.49 -9.53
CA ILE A 277 19.38 -2.42 -8.53
C ILE A 277 18.64 -3.76 -8.55
N PRO A 278 18.83 -4.64 -7.54
CA PRO A 278 18.18 -5.95 -7.52
C PRO A 278 16.67 -5.76 -7.40
N THR A 279 15.93 -6.08 -8.46
CA THR A 279 14.48 -5.89 -8.56
C THR A 279 13.83 -7.24 -8.87
N LEU A 280 12.94 -7.66 -7.98
CA LEU A 280 12.13 -8.87 -8.13
C LEU A 280 10.83 -8.49 -8.83
N ASP A 281 10.48 -9.26 -9.84
CA ASP A 281 9.19 -9.14 -10.53
C ASP A 281 8.16 -10.08 -9.91
N VAL A 282 6.99 -9.52 -9.58
CA VAL A 282 5.85 -10.17 -8.92
C VAL A 282 4.69 -10.13 -9.90
N ILE A 283 4.51 -11.22 -10.65
CA ILE A 283 3.64 -11.25 -11.83
C ILE A 283 2.82 -12.52 -11.95
N ASP A 284 1.53 -12.40 -12.30
CA ASP A 284 0.71 -13.53 -12.74
C ASP A 284 0.84 -13.71 -14.26
N PHE A 285 1.88 -14.41 -14.69
CA PHE A 285 2.17 -14.53 -16.12
C PHE A 285 1.26 -15.54 -16.84
N ASP A 286 0.67 -16.49 -16.10
CA ASP A 286 -0.25 -17.48 -16.67
C ASP A 286 -1.70 -16.92 -16.72
N TYR A 287 -1.85 -15.72 -17.28
CA TYR A 287 -3.10 -14.96 -17.34
C TYR A 287 -3.78 -15.07 -18.73
N PRO A 288 -4.92 -15.78 -18.87
CA PRO A 288 -5.53 -16.05 -20.18
C PRO A 288 -6.05 -14.82 -20.94
N TRP A 289 -6.29 -13.71 -20.23
CA TRP A 289 -6.86 -12.50 -20.80
C TRP A 289 -5.81 -11.46 -21.16
N TRP A 290 -4.52 -11.75 -20.89
CA TRP A 290 -3.39 -10.88 -21.25
C TRP A 290 -3.46 -10.48 -22.72
N HIS A 291 -3.31 -9.18 -23.01
CA HIS A 291 -3.37 -8.65 -24.38
C HIS A 291 -4.67 -8.97 -25.15
N THR A 292 -5.79 -9.15 -24.46
CA THR A 292 -7.12 -9.34 -25.07
C THR A 292 -8.12 -8.26 -24.66
N ALA A 293 -9.19 -8.07 -25.44
CA ALA A 293 -10.27 -7.13 -25.09
C ALA A 293 -10.98 -7.47 -23.78
N ASP A 294 -10.83 -8.71 -23.30
CA ASP A 294 -11.46 -9.23 -22.10
C ASP A 294 -10.65 -8.98 -20.83
N ASP A 295 -9.45 -8.36 -20.91
CA ASP A 295 -8.75 -7.86 -19.72
C ASP A 295 -9.49 -6.64 -19.13
N THR A 296 -10.51 -6.94 -18.35
CA THR A 296 -11.56 -6.05 -17.85
C THR A 296 -11.75 -6.26 -16.35
N THR A 297 -12.45 -5.33 -15.68
CA THR A 297 -12.50 -5.31 -14.21
C THR A 297 -13.22 -6.52 -13.59
N ASP A 298 -14.04 -7.24 -14.36
CA ASP A 298 -14.61 -8.51 -13.91
C ASP A 298 -13.61 -9.67 -13.90
N LYS A 299 -12.37 -9.50 -14.40
CA LYS A 299 -11.26 -10.45 -14.22
C LYS A 299 -10.40 -10.14 -12.99
N VAL A 300 -10.53 -8.93 -12.45
CA VAL A 300 -9.74 -8.48 -11.30
C VAL A 300 -10.49 -8.72 -9.99
N SER A 301 -9.76 -9.05 -8.93
CA SER A 301 -10.29 -9.37 -7.59
C SER A 301 -9.64 -8.55 -6.50
N GLY A 302 -10.45 -7.90 -5.67
CA GLY A 302 -9.97 -7.29 -4.41
C GLY A 302 -9.27 -8.31 -3.50
N SER A 303 -9.75 -9.57 -3.45
CA SER A 303 -9.10 -10.62 -2.66
C SER A 303 -7.69 -10.95 -3.15
N SER A 304 -7.46 -10.94 -4.48
CA SER A 304 -6.14 -11.19 -5.05
C SER A 304 -5.19 -10.05 -4.73
N LEU A 305 -5.65 -8.80 -4.90
CA LEU A 305 -4.90 -7.62 -4.51
C LEU A 305 -4.59 -7.61 -3.01
N GLN A 306 -5.51 -8.07 -2.15
CA GLN A 306 -5.28 -8.24 -0.71
C GLN A 306 -4.13 -9.20 -0.43
N ILE A 307 -4.10 -10.35 -1.11
CA ILE A 307 -3.06 -11.37 -0.94
C ILE A 307 -1.69 -10.77 -1.25
N VAL A 308 -1.55 -10.19 -2.45
CA VAL A 308 -0.28 -9.64 -2.93
C VAL A 308 0.16 -8.46 -2.06
N GLY A 309 -0.74 -7.53 -1.76
CA GLY A 309 -0.45 -6.36 -0.94
C GLY A 309 -0.04 -6.70 0.50
N SER A 310 -0.70 -7.69 1.11
CA SER A 310 -0.35 -8.14 2.47
C SER A 310 1.04 -8.78 2.52
N ILE A 311 1.38 -9.61 1.53
CA ILE A 311 2.71 -10.23 1.42
C ILE A 311 3.78 -9.17 1.19
N ALA A 312 3.54 -8.22 0.29
CA ALA A 312 4.47 -7.13 0.01
C ALA A 312 4.75 -6.31 1.28
N LEU A 313 3.71 -5.93 2.05
CA LEU A 313 3.89 -5.18 3.28
C LEU A 313 4.62 -5.97 4.37
N TYR A 314 4.29 -7.27 4.54
CA TYR A 314 5.02 -8.13 5.47
C TYR A 314 6.50 -8.21 5.08
N TYR A 315 6.79 -8.47 3.81
CA TYR A 315 8.16 -8.54 3.31
C TYR A 315 8.91 -7.23 3.57
N LEU A 316 8.31 -6.09 3.25
CA LEU A 316 8.92 -4.78 3.47
C LEU A 316 9.20 -4.52 4.95
N SER A 317 8.22 -4.74 5.84
CA SER A 317 8.35 -4.37 7.25
C SER A 317 9.15 -5.36 8.09
N GLU A 318 9.10 -6.66 7.76
CA GLU A 318 9.71 -7.71 8.60
C GLU A 318 11.02 -8.27 8.03
N ILE A 319 11.28 -8.09 6.74
CA ILE A 319 12.44 -8.69 6.08
C ILE A 319 13.31 -7.62 5.42
N ALA A 320 12.80 -6.90 4.43
CA ALA A 320 13.62 -6.04 3.57
C ALA A 320 14.09 -4.75 4.26
N LEU A 321 13.23 -4.13 5.09
CA LEU A 321 13.45 -2.79 5.65
C LEU A 321 13.36 -2.73 7.18
N LYS A 322 13.43 -3.88 7.84
CA LYS A 322 13.58 -3.99 9.30
C LYS A 322 14.93 -3.42 9.74
#